data_AF-A0A7Z2JEF0-F1
#
_entry.id   AF-A0A7Z2JEF0-F1
#
_cell.length_a   1.000
_cell.length_b   1.000
_cell.length_c   1.000
_cell.angle_alpha   90.00
_cell.angle_beta   90.00
_cell.angle_gamma   90.00
#
_symmetry.space_group_name_H-M   'P 1'
#
loop_
_entity.id
_entity.type
_entity.pdbx_description
1 polymer ?
#
loop_
_entity_poly.entity_id
_entity_poly.type
_entity_poly.pdbx_seq_one_letter_code
_entity_poly.pdbx_strand_id
1 'polypeptide(L)'
;MNAKVIVANKAMADLGAIWKGVTKYHDDASAYRTINALLDEAERLGQETTQRLGEQVDGFDGPPAREIYRWVCLAGRYELHYEVLPAYAMQPATVAILRASHARKDR
;
A
#
# COMPACT_ATOMS: atom_id res chain seq x y z
N MET A 1 15.33 -11.89 -1.63
CA MET A 1 14.62 -12.02 -2.92
C MET A 1 13.48 -11.01 -2.98
N ASN A 2 13.22 -10.39 -4.13
CA ASN A 2 12.09 -9.46 -4.28
C ASN A 2 10.78 -10.23 -4.47
N ALA A 3 9.75 -9.83 -3.74
CA ALA A 3 8.39 -10.32 -3.86
C ALA A 3 7.68 -9.63 -5.02
N LYS A 4 6.78 -10.34 -5.68
CA LYS A 4 5.91 -9.75 -6.70
C LYS A 4 4.91 -8.81 -6.02
N VAL A 5 4.77 -7.59 -6.52
CA VAL A 5 3.73 -6.66 -6.05
C VAL A 5 2.48 -6.83 -6.89
N ILE A 6 1.32 -6.94 -6.24
CA ILE A 6 0.01 -6.95 -6.89
C ILE A 6 -0.90 -5.90 -6.25
N VAL A 7 -1.73 -5.25 -7.06
CA VAL A 7 -2.68 -4.24 -6.59
C VAL A 7 -4.08 -4.83 -6.67
N ALA A 8 -4.76 -4.94 -5.52
CA ALA A 8 -6.11 -5.46 -5.46
C ALA A 8 -7.12 -4.49 -6.11
N ASN A 9 -8.27 -5.03 -6.55
CA ASN A 9 -9.34 -4.21 -7.16
C ASN A 9 -9.79 -3.05 -6.27
N LYS A 10 -9.83 -3.24 -4.95
CA LYS A 10 -10.17 -2.17 -4.00
C LYS A 10 -9.10 -1.08 -3.96
N ALA A 11 -7.82 -1.45 -3.93
CA ALA A 11 -6.72 -0.49 -4.01
C ALA A 11 -6.74 0.29 -5.34
N MET A 12 -7.02 -0.36 -6.48
CA MET A 12 -7.17 0.35 -7.75
C MET A 12 -8.33 1.36 -7.72
N ALA A 13 -9.47 0.99 -7.13
CA ALA A 13 -10.60 1.91 -6.96
C ALA A 13 -10.24 3.09 -6.04
N ASP A 14 -9.52 2.83 -4.96
CA ASP A 14 -9.04 3.88 -4.06
C ASP A 14 -8.08 4.86 -4.76
N LEU A 15 -7.12 4.35 -5.56
CA LEU A 15 -6.23 5.19 -6.38
C LEU A 15 -7.01 6.06 -7.36
N GLY A 16 -8.07 5.51 -7.97
CA GLY A 16 -8.99 6.29 -8.82
C GLY A 16 -9.74 7.40 -8.07
N ALA A 17 -10.10 7.17 -6.79
CA ALA A 17 -10.70 8.20 -5.95
C ALA A 17 -9.68 9.29 -5.55
N ILE A 18 -8.44 8.91 -5.24
CA ILE A 18 -7.34 9.84 -4.97
C ILE A 18 -7.08 10.71 -6.20
N TRP A 19 -6.99 10.12 -7.39
CA TRP A 19 -6.84 10.87 -8.64
C TRP A 19 -7.91 11.95 -8.77
N LYS A 20 -9.19 11.57 -8.68
CA LYS A 20 -10.32 12.51 -8.78
C LYS A 20 -10.25 13.60 -7.71
N GLY A 21 -9.84 13.25 -6.50
CA GLY A 21 -9.65 14.20 -5.41
C GLY A 21 -8.55 15.21 -5.71
N VAL A 22 -7.38 14.76 -6.16
CA VAL A 22 -6.25 15.62 -6.49
C VAL A 22 -6.57 16.52 -7.69
N THR A 23 -7.10 15.98 -8.78
CA THR A 23 -7.52 16.76 -9.95
C THR A 23 -8.53 17.85 -9.58
N LYS A 24 -9.47 17.57 -8.67
CA LYS A 24 -10.50 18.54 -8.26
C LYS A 24 -9.91 19.80 -7.59
N TYR A 25 -8.83 19.66 -6.82
CA TYR A 25 -8.25 20.76 -6.04
C TYR A 25 -6.92 21.29 -6.60
N HIS A 26 -6.33 20.57 -7.55
CA HIS A 26 -5.08 20.90 -8.21
C HIS A 26 -5.23 20.78 -9.73
N ASP A 27 -4.50 19.87 -10.36
CA ASP A 27 -4.50 19.60 -11.79
C ASP A 27 -4.18 18.12 -12.08
N ASP A 28 -4.37 17.70 -13.33
CA ASP A 28 -4.10 16.32 -13.75
C ASP A 28 -2.62 15.94 -13.64
N ALA A 29 -1.71 16.90 -13.82
CA ALA A 29 -0.28 16.66 -13.68
C ALA A 29 0.08 16.29 -12.22
N SER A 30 -0.56 16.91 -11.26
CA SER A 30 -0.42 16.64 -9.83
C SER A 30 -1.04 15.30 -9.45
N ALA A 31 -2.21 14.98 -10.01
CA ALA A 31 -2.83 13.66 -9.83
C ALA A 31 -1.93 12.55 -10.37
N TYR A 32 -1.38 12.73 -11.57
CA TYR A 32 -0.43 11.80 -12.19
C TYR A 32 0.81 11.55 -11.34
N ARG A 33 1.48 12.63 -10.89
CA ARG A 33 2.64 12.51 -9.99
C ARG A 33 2.30 11.80 -8.69
N THR A 34 1.11 12.07 -8.14
CA THR A 34 0.67 11.48 -6.88
C THR A 34 0.42 9.98 -7.02
N ILE A 35 -0.29 9.55 -8.06
CA ILE A 35 -0.58 8.14 -8.28
C ILE A 35 0.69 7.35 -8.62
N ASN A 36 1.58 7.88 -9.46
CA ASN A 36 2.85 7.22 -9.73
C ASN A 36 3.69 7.09 -8.47
N ALA A 37 3.79 8.12 -7.64
CA ALA A 37 4.54 8.03 -6.38
C ALA A 37 3.96 6.97 -5.42
N LEU A 38 2.63 6.76 -5.42
CA LEU A 38 2.01 5.68 -4.65
C LEU A 38 2.30 4.30 -5.23
N LEU A 39 2.36 4.17 -6.55
CA LEU A 39 2.73 2.92 -7.22
C LEU A 39 4.22 2.59 -7.01
N ASP A 40 5.09 3.60 -7.03
CA ASP A 40 6.52 3.46 -6.73
C ASP A 40 6.72 3.00 -5.27
N GLU A 41 5.96 3.56 -4.32
CA GLU A 41 5.96 3.09 -2.94
C GLU A 41 5.46 1.65 -2.82
N ALA A 42 4.41 1.28 -3.56
CA ALA A 42 3.93 -0.09 -3.60
C ALA A 42 4.98 -1.06 -4.16
N GLU A 43 5.66 -0.70 -5.25
CA GLU A 43 6.74 -1.49 -5.84
C GLU A 43 7.92 -1.64 -4.85
N ARG A 44 8.25 -0.57 -4.12
CA ARG A 44 9.28 -0.60 -3.07
C ARG A 44 8.95 -1.61 -1.98
N LEU A 45 7.69 -1.81 -1.62
CA LEU A 45 7.31 -2.85 -0.65
C LEU A 45 7.59 -4.28 -1.15
N GLY A 46 7.83 -4.49 -2.44
CA GLY A 46 8.28 -5.78 -2.97
C GLY A 46 9.73 -6.11 -2.62
N GLN A 47 10.55 -5.12 -2.27
CA GLN A 47 11.99 -5.35 -2.02
C GLN A 47 12.20 -6.02 -0.66
N GLU A 48 13.18 -6.93 -0.60
CA GLU A 48 13.47 -7.75 0.58
C GLU A 48 13.58 -6.95 1.89
N THR A 49 14.17 -5.75 1.85
CA THR A 49 14.38 -4.90 3.02
C THR A 49 13.14 -4.14 3.49
N THR A 50 12.05 -4.17 2.73
CA THR A 50 10.88 -3.28 2.90
C THR A 50 9.54 -4.00 2.83
N GLN A 51 9.55 -5.33 2.65
CA GLN A 51 8.36 -6.19 2.66
C GLN A 51 7.52 -6.14 3.94
N ARG A 52 8.08 -5.67 5.05
CA ARG A 52 7.41 -5.56 6.37
C ARG A 52 7.52 -4.16 6.96
N LEU A 53 7.59 -3.16 6.08
CA LEU A 53 7.73 -1.77 6.47
C LEU A 53 6.40 -1.19 6.95
N GLY A 54 6.42 -0.53 8.11
CA GLY A 54 5.24 0.11 8.69
C GLY A 54 4.72 -0.62 9.93
N GLU A 55 3.52 -0.25 10.34
CA GLU A 55 2.87 -0.84 11.51
C GLU A 55 2.16 -2.13 11.10
N GLN A 56 2.43 -3.22 11.81
CA GLN A 56 1.65 -4.44 11.65
C GLN A 56 0.24 -4.19 12.20
N VAL A 57 -0.76 -4.35 11.34
CA VAL A 57 -2.16 -4.30 11.75
C VAL A 57 -2.51 -5.69 12.25
N ASP A 58 -3.14 -5.81 13.43
CA ASP A 58 -3.48 -7.10 14.08
C ASP A 58 -3.88 -8.14 13.04
N GLY A 59 -2.91 -9.01 12.74
CA GLY A 59 -3.06 -10.10 11.80
C GLY A 59 -4.04 -11.10 12.38
N PHE A 60 -4.81 -11.77 11.52
CA PHE A 60 -5.60 -12.89 11.99
C PHE A 60 -4.69 -14.12 12.01
N ASP A 61 -4.35 -14.62 13.20
CA ASP A 61 -3.51 -15.82 13.37
C ASP A 61 -4.31 -17.14 13.20
N GLY A 62 -5.63 -17.05 13.03
CA GLY A 62 -6.46 -18.21 12.72
C GLY A 62 -6.34 -18.62 11.25
N PRO A 63 -6.64 -19.87 10.87
CA PRO A 63 -6.52 -20.31 9.48
C PRO A 63 -7.58 -19.63 8.56
N PRO A 64 -7.20 -19.03 7.43
CA PRO A 64 -5.82 -18.80 6.97
C PRO A 64 -5.17 -17.60 7.67
N ALA A 65 -3.92 -17.78 8.14
CA ALA A 65 -3.16 -16.73 8.81
C ALA A 65 -2.93 -15.54 7.87
N ARG A 66 -3.00 -14.32 8.40
CA ARG A 66 -2.84 -13.08 7.62
C ARG A 66 -1.79 -12.17 8.24
N GLU A 67 -0.83 -11.76 7.43
CA GLU A 67 0.23 -10.82 7.81
C GLU A 67 -0.01 -9.49 7.10
N ILE A 68 -0.61 -8.52 7.80
CA ILE A 68 -1.06 -7.25 7.23
C ILE A 68 -0.30 -6.10 7.85
N TYR A 69 0.08 -5.14 7.01
CA TYR A 69 0.79 -3.94 7.42
C TYR A 69 0.10 -2.68 6.90
N ARG A 70 0.28 -1.60 7.66
CA ARG A 70 -0.05 -0.23 7.30
C ARG A 70 1.24 0.57 7.14
N TRP A 71 1.51 1.01 5.90
CA TRP A 71 2.64 1.86 5.58
C TRP A 71 2.20 3.28 5.27
N VAL A 72 2.54 4.21 6.15
CA VAL A 72 2.33 5.66 5.94
C VAL A 72 3.50 6.22 5.13
N CYS A 73 3.20 6.78 3.97
CA CYS A 73 4.19 7.15 2.95
C CYS A 73 4.02 8.60 2.46
N LEU A 74 4.88 9.02 1.54
CA LEU A 74 4.84 10.33 0.88
C LEU A 74 4.74 11.51 1.87
N ALA A 75 5.66 11.52 2.84
CA ALA A 75 5.73 12.49 3.94
C ALA A 75 4.48 12.52 4.84
N GLY A 76 3.85 11.36 5.05
CA GLY A 76 2.72 11.23 5.96
C GLY A 76 1.38 11.64 5.38
N ARG A 77 1.27 11.77 4.05
CA ARG A 77 0.04 12.23 3.37
C ARG A 77 -0.87 11.07 2.96
N TYR A 78 -0.28 9.90 2.75
CA TYR A 78 -0.97 8.72 2.24
C TYR A 78 -0.55 7.49 3.03
N GLU A 79 -1.38 6.46 2.97
CA GLU A 79 -1.10 5.16 3.54
C GLU A 79 -1.47 4.05 2.56
N LEU A 80 -0.69 2.97 2.61
CA LEU A 80 -0.96 1.71 1.91
C LEU A 80 -1.25 0.64 2.97
N HIS A 81 -2.38 -0.03 2.86
CA HIS A 81 -2.62 -1.28 3.57
C HIS A 81 -2.28 -2.42 2.64
N TYR A 82 -1.40 -3.32 3.09
CA TYR A 82 -0.92 -4.40 2.26
C TYR A 82 -0.73 -5.68 3.07
N GLU A 83 -0.74 -6.80 2.37
CA GLU A 83 -0.61 -8.14 2.93
C GLU A 83 0.61 -8.84 2.35
N VAL A 84 1.38 -9.49 3.22
CA VAL A 84 2.56 -10.27 2.87
C VAL A 84 2.15 -11.73 2.71
N LEU A 85 2.48 -12.32 1.57
CA LEU A 85 2.04 -13.66 1.19
C LEU A 85 3.21 -14.57 0.78
N PRO A 86 3.29 -15.81 1.31
CA PRO A 86 2.51 -16.33 2.43
C PRO A 86 2.78 -15.57 3.73
N ALA A 87 1.81 -15.53 4.64
CA ALA A 87 1.97 -14.90 5.94
C ALA A 87 3.16 -15.49 6.71
N TYR A 88 3.99 -14.62 7.27
CA TYR A 88 5.17 -14.89 8.08
C TYR A 88 6.28 -15.68 7.38
N ALA A 89 6.22 -15.80 6.05
CA ALA A 89 7.29 -16.44 5.29
C ALA A 89 8.58 -15.61 5.37
N MET A 90 9.70 -16.27 5.68
CA MET A 90 11.02 -15.61 5.66
C MET A 90 11.31 -14.96 4.30
N GLN A 91 10.84 -15.59 3.22
CA GLN A 91 10.91 -15.06 1.85
C GLN A 91 9.50 -15.03 1.25
N PRO A 92 8.77 -13.92 1.40
CA PRO A 92 7.47 -13.73 0.77
C PRO A 92 7.57 -13.81 -0.75
N ALA A 93 6.59 -14.46 -1.36
CA ALA A 93 6.48 -14.51 -2.82
C ALA A 93 5.72 -13.30 -3.37
N THR A 94 4.81 -12.73 -2.57
CA THR A 94 3.92 -11.65 -3.02
C THR A 94 3.67 -10.63 -1.91
N VAL A 95 3.60 -9.37 -2.32
CA VAL A 95 3.05 -8.27 -1.52
C VAL A 95 1.77 -7.78 -2.21
N ALA A 96 0.63 -7.91 -1.55
CA ALA A 96 -0.66 -7.53 -2.09
C ALA A 96 -1.12 -6.21 -1.50
N ILE A 97 -1.18 -5.15 -2.30
CA ILE A 97 -1.74 -3.86 -1.89
C ILE A 97 -3.26 -3.99 -1.83
N LEU A 98 -3.81 -3.92 -0.62
CA LEU A 98 -5.24 -4.12 -0.35
C LEU A 98 -6.03 -2.82 -0.47
N ARG A 99 -5.49 -1.72 0.07
CA ARG A 99 -6.10 -0.38 0.10
C ARG A 99 -5.04 0.71 -0.09
N ALA A 100 -5.48 1.85 -0.62
CA ALA A 100 -4.73 3.11 -0.59
C ALA A 100 -5.64 4.20 -0.01
N SER A 101 -5.11 5.08 0.84
CA SER A 101 -5.91 6.17 1.41
C SER A 101 -5.05 7.39 1.71
N HIS A 102 -5.70 8.53 1.89
CA HIS A 102 -5.06 9.65 2.58
C HIS A 102 -4.83 9.25 4.04
N ALA A 103 -3.62 9.42 4.54
CA ALA A 103 -3.32 9.30 5.96
C ALA A 103 -3.99 10.49 6.66
N ARG A 104 -5.20 10.30 7.19
CA ARG A 104 -5.88 11.39 7.92
C ARG A 104 -5.04 11.78 9.13
N LYS A 105 -4.90 13.09 9.35
CA LYS A 105 -4.19 13.70 10.48
C LYS A 105 -4.96 13.68 11.81
N ASP A 106 -6.09 12.97 11.88
CA ASP A 106 -7.07 13.10 12.96
C ASP A 106 -7.13 11.81 13.79
N ARG A 107 -6.35 11.80 14.87
CA ARG A 107 -6.67 11.09 16.11
C ARG A 107 -6.63 12.12 17.24
#